data_AF-A0A2K8WVA5-F1
#
_entry.id   AF-A0A2K8WVA5-F1
#
_cell.length_a   1.000
_cell.length_b   1.000
_cell.length_c   1.000
_cell.angle_alpha   90.00
_cell.angle_beta   90.00
_cell.angle_gamma   90.00
#
_symmetry.space_group_name_H-M   'P 1'
#
loop_
_entity.id
_entity.type
_entity.pdbx_description
1 polymer ?
#
loop_
_entity_poly.entity_id
_entity_poly.type
_entity_poly.pdbx_seq_one_letter_code
_entity_poly.pdbx_strand_id
1 'polypeptide(L)'
;MNAQKADVKTHDIKVTFEQPEILKDTKTYSYTIQDDGKYWNYTPTDSNPTIASNTEGVNLSGLERVEDNADLQVIVGFLGNQLSKSPGLLVLHGSYHIIVLNKDNKILLTIDDTVTNNVSAADSRYTNKSKNAIKALIVTDYVEKLLKEYEHLFSGSADLKIPFGTFKKTKGGPAESFNTSSQPLIDSIIDNSNDIATIDKAIALWTTQLDVDFGKKVKDKIKNRVIYANLTSASLLKKDLEAAKTYLEIVKKNTGFFDTWTSNYKPILNRFESSKSLQSSDSLQTLNLRTLNLTPKSAYLITIPAGQYTYKSKDPISYSKIEIQNFVPNIKSGMASLDSKVKPEIYIYENGVKTLRHFGDGNNTIITENGEEIIFKVYKGEYKPCVKQEDGTYKIYNSNIIIE
;
A
#
# COMPACT_ATOMS: atom_id res chain seq x y z
N MET A 1 36.82 11.54 -30.45
CA MET A 1 35.37 11.63 -30.75
C MET A 1 34.60 11.11 -29.55
N ASN A 2 33.62 11.86 -29.04
CA ASN A 2 32.91 11.51 -27.81
C ASN A 2 31.69 10.63 -28.11
N ALA A 3 31.51 9.54 -27.36
CA ALA A 3 30.36 8.65 -27.47
C ALA A 3 29.06 9.37 -27.08
N GLN A 4 27.95 9.06 -27.76
CA GLN A 4 26.63 9.61 -27.46
C GLN A 4 26.16 9.13 -26.07
N LYS A 5 25.58 10.03 -25.28
CA LYS A 5 24.96 9.70 -23.99
C LYS A 5 23.44 9.74 -24.13
N ALA A 6 22.71 9.00 -23.29
CA ALA A 6 21.28 9.23 -23.12
C ALA A 6 21.03 10.30 -22.05
N ASP A 7 19.91 10.98 -22.16
CA ASP A 7 19.23 11.65 -21.04
C ASP A 7 17.92 10.90 -20.81
N VAL A 8 17.67 10.46 -19.59
CA VAL A 8 16.33 10.02 -19.21
C VAL A 8 15.90 10.92 -18.08
N LYS A 9 14.86 11.71 -18.35
CA LYS A 9 14.29 12.67 -17.40
C LYS A 9 12.98 12.12 -16.89
N THR A 10 12.75 12.33 -15.60
CA THR A 10 11.50 11.99 -14.95
C THR A 10 10.61 13.22 -14.98
N HIS A 11 9.36 13.03 -15.38
CA HIS A 11 8.35 14.07 -15.46
C HIS A 11 7.23 13.76 -14.48
N ASP A 12 6.69 14.79 -13.81
CA ASP A 12 5.48 14.67 -13.02
C ASP A 12 4.28 14.73 -13.97
N ILE A 13 3.54 13.63 -14.06
CA ILE A 13 2.40 13.47 -14.96
C ILE A 13 1.19 13.04 -14.15
N LYS A 14 0.10 13.82 -14.24
CA LYS A 14 -1.18 13.44 -13.66
C LYS A 14 -1.83 12.37 -14.52
N VAL A 15 -2.17 11.23 -13.92
CA VAL A 15 -2.81 10.10 -14.60
C VAL A 15 -4.16 9.82 -13.96
N THR A 16 -5.18 9.57 -14.77
CA THR A 16 -6.51 9.19 -14.29
C THR A 16 -6.71 7.68 -14.29
N PHE A 17 -7.39 7.19 -13.27
CA PHE A 17 -7.72 5.80 -13.04
C PHE A 17 -9.23 5.67 -12.92
N GLU A 18 -9.80 4.58 -13.44
CA GLU A 18 -11.21 4.30 -13.18
C GLU A 18 -11.36 3.85 -11.73
N GLN A 19 -12.26 4.51 -11.02
CA GLN A 19 -12.57 4.15 -9.64
C GLN A 19 -13.58 3.01 -9.59
N PRO A 20 -13.42 2.09 -8.62
CA PRO A 20 -14.48 1.15 -8.28
C PRO A 20 -15.77 1.88 -7.92
N GLU A 21 -16.93 1.32 -8.28
CA GLU A 21 -18.26 1.92 -8.01
C GLU A 21 -18.43 2.32 -6.53
N ILE A 22 -17.98 1.46 -5.61
CA ILE A 22 -18.07 1.70 -4.16
C ILE A 22 -17.23 2.89 -3.68
N LEU A 23 -16.28 3.36 -4.49
CA LEU A 23 -15.40 4.50 -4.22
C LEU A 23 -15.69 5.70 -5.12
N LYS A 24 -16.67 5.61 -6.03
CA LYS A 24 -17.08 6.76 -6.83
C LYS A 24 -17.55 7.89 -5.91
N ASP A 25 -17.23 9.11 -6.32
CA ASP A 25 -17.57 10.35 -5.62
C ASP A 25 -17.01 10.47 -4.20
N THR A 26 -16.00 9.66 -3.84
CA THR A 26 -15.24 9.83 -2.61
C THR A 26 -14.56 11.21 -2.61
N LYS A 27 -14.91 12.05 -1.65
CA LYS A 27 -14.36 13.41 -1.52
C LYS A 27 -13.69 13.65 -0.18
N THR A 28 -14.10 12.93 0.84
CA THR A 28 -13.65 13.16 2.21
C THR A 28 -13.02 11.91 2.84
N TYR A 29 -12.10 12.12 3.78
CA TYR A 29 -11.58 11.04 4.61
C TYR A 29 -11.39 11.48 6.06
N SER A 30 -11.49 10.53 7.00
CA SER A 30 -11.08 10.71 8.39
C SER A 30 -9.85 9.86 8.71
N TYR A 31 -9.08 10.30 9.70
CA TYR A 31 -7.81 9.66 10.07
C TYR A 31 -7.71 9.50 11.58
N THR A 32 -7.59 8.27 12.05
CA THR A 32 -7.43 7.94 13.47
C THR A 32 -6.17 7.09 13.68
N ILE A 33 -5.37 7.45 14.68
CA ILE A 33 -4.25 6.65 15.15
C ILE A 33 -4.57 6.11 16.54
N GLN A 34 -4.39 4.81 16.72
CA GLN A 34 -4.46 4.06 17.95
C GLN A 34 -3.04 3.54 18.28
N ASP A 35 -2.59 3.71 19.53
CA ASP A 35 -1.36 3.13 20.12
C ASP A 35 -1.61 1.91 21.04
N ASP A 36 -0.57 1.12 21.30
CA ASP A 36 -0.62 -0.06 22.18
C ASP A 36 -0.67 0.28 23.69
N GLY A 37 -0.38 1.54 24.04
CA GLY A 37 -0.22 2.01 25.41
C GLY A 37 -1.53 2.43 26.09
N LYS A 38 -1.56 2.29 27.42
CA LYS A 38 -2.61 2.78 28.34
C LYS A 38 -2.88 4.30 28.24
N TYR A 39 -2.00 5.07 27.61
CA TYR A 39 -1.90 6.51 27.76
C TYR A 39 -2.55 7.35 26.64
N TRP A 40 -2.82 6.78 25.45
CA TRP A 40 -3.03 7.62 24.25
C TRP A 40 -4.42 7.51 23.58
N ASN A 41 -5.17 6.42 23.81
CA ASN A 41 -6.37 6.16 23.00
C ASN A 41 -7.70 6.15 23.75
N TYR A 42 -7.70 5.99 25.09
CA TYR A 42 -8.94 5.62 25.77
C TYR A 42 -9.68 6.82 26.35
N THR A 43 -8.96 7.84 26.82
CA THR A 43 -9.54 9.10 27.29
C THR A 43 -8.46 10.16 27.19
N PRO A 44 -8.35 10.86 26.05
CA PRO A 44 -7.37 11.93 25.93
C PRO A 44 -7.61 12.96 27.03
N THR A 45 -6.51 13.40 27.63
CA THR A 45 -6.51 14.48 28.63
C THR A 45 -5.56 15.55 28.15
N ASP A 46 -5.68 16.77 28.65
CA ASP A 46 -4.72 17.84 28.31
C ASP A 46 -3.27 17.45 28.63
N SER A 47 -3.08 16.58 29.64
CA SER A 47 -1.77 16.05 30.02
C SER A 47 -1.30 14.85 29.18
N ASN A 48 -2.22 14.14 28.52
CA ASN A 48 -1.95 12.98 27.65
C ASN A 48 -2.90 13.04 26.43
N PRO A 49 -2.63 13.93 25.46
CA PRO A 49 -3.51 14.12 24.30
C PRO A 49 -3.32 12.98 23.31
N THR A 50 -4.22 12.74 22.34
CA THR A 50 -4.09 11.58 21.42
C THR A 50 -2.83 11.68 20.55
N ILE A 51 -2.36 10.56 19.98
CA ILE A 51 -1.27 10.62 18.98
C ILE A 51 -1.69 11.51 17.80
N ALA A 52 -2.93 11.38 17.34
CA ALA A 52 -3.46 12.18 16.25
C ALA A 52 -3.42 13.70 16.50
N SER A 53 -3.51 14.16 17.76
CA SER A 53 -3.44 15.59 18.07
C SER A 53 -2.02 16.18 18.01
N ASN A 54 -0.98 15.34 17.88
CA ASN A 54 0.41 15.78 17.83
C ASN A 54 0.93 16.00 16.39
N THR A 55 0.03 15.95 15.41
CA THR A 55 0.34 15.90 13.97
C THR A 55 -0.81 16.57 13.21
N GLU A 56 -0.53 17.09 12.01
CA GLU A 56 -1.55 17.62 11.10
C GLU A 56 -2.35 16.50 10.39
N GLY A 57 -2.03 15.24 10.69
CA GLY A 57 -2.57 14.05 10.05
C GLY A 57 -1.89 13.72 8.73
N VAL A 58 -2.42 12.72 8.04
CA VAL A 58 -1.97 12.38 6.68
C VAL A 58 -2.57 13.37 5.69
N ASN A 59 -1.95 13.52 4.52
CA ASN A 59 -2.51 14.25 3.38
C ASN A 59 -2.70 13.31 2.17
N LEU A 60 -3.95 13.15 1.74
CA LEU A 60 -4.34 12.39 0.55
C LEU A 60 -4.86 13.34 -0.53
N SER A 61 -4.16 13.36 -1.67
CA SER A 61 -4.40 14.25 -2.80
C SER A 61 -5.80 14.08 -3.37
N GLY A 62 -6.50 15.20 -3.54
CA GLY A 62 -7.86 15.22 -4.07
C GLY A 62 -8.94 14.85 -3.05
N LEU A 63 -8.58 14.61 -1.79
CA LEU A 63 -9.53 14.34 -0.71
C LEU A 63 -9.40 15.38 0.41
N GLU A 64 -10.53 15.79 0.97
CA GLU A 64 -10.61 16.68 2.12
C GLU A 64 -10.64 15.87 3.42
N ARG A 65 -9.82 16.27 4.40
CA ARG A 65 -9.86 15.64 5.72
C ARG A 65 -11.02 16.20 6.53
N VAL A 66 -11.85 15.31 7.08
CA VAL A 66 -12.92 15.63 8.03
C VAL A 66 -12.80 14.75 9.27
N GLU A 67 -13.32 15.21 10.40
CA GLU A 67 -13.24 14.44 11.66
C GLU A 67 -14.30 13.33 11.71
N ASP A 68 -15.53 13.62 11.28
CA ASP A 68 -16.67 12.71 11.33
C ASP A 68 -17.38 12.60 9.97
N ASN A 69 -18.14 11.51 9.77
CA ASN A 69 -18.98 11.26 8.58
C ASN A 69 -18.23 11.29 7.25
N ALA A 70 -16.95 10.89 7.25
CA ALA A 70 -16.14 10.83 6.05
C ALA A 70 -16.58 9.70 5.09
N ASP A 71 -16.35 9.91 3.79
CA ASP A 71 -16.55 8.88 2.77
C ASP A 71 -15.58 7.70 2.96
N LEU A 72 -14.36 8.00 3.40
CA LEU A 72 -13.34 7.04 3.80
C LEU A 72 -12.93 7.21 5.26
N GLN A 73 -12.69 6.09 5.95
CA GLN A 73 -12.15 6.11 7.30
C GLN A 73 -10.84 5.34 7.34
N VAL A 74 -9.77 6.00 7.78
CA VAL A 74 -8.44 5.41 7.95
C VAL A 74 -8.18 5.20 9.43
N ILE A 75 -8.02 3.94 9.83
CA ILE A 75 -7.73 3.53 11.21
C ILE A 75 -6.36 2.89 11.25
N VAL A 76 -5.45 3.47 12.03
CA VAL A 76 -4.09 2.99 12.20
C VAL A 76 -3.92 2.45 13.61
N GLY A 77 -3.52 1.19 13.74
CA GLY A 77 -2.93 0.64 14.96
C GLY A 77 -1.41 0.66 14.84
N PHE A 78 -0.73 1.22 15.84
CA PHE A 78 0.73 1.19 15.93
C PHE A 78 1.17 0.51 17.22
N LEU A 79 2.18 -0.36 17.14
CA LEU A 79 2.83 -0.97 18.30
C LEU A 79 4.33 -0.72 18.20
N GLY A 80 4.87 0.16 19.04
CA GLY A 80 6.27 0.53 18.97
C GLY A 80 6.71 1.50 20.07
N ASN A 81 7.43 0.97 21.06
CA ASN A 81 7.88 1.78 22.21
C ASN A 81 9.33 2.30 22.11
N GLN A 82 10.09 1.85 21.12
CA GLN A 82 11.51 2.15 20.99
C GLN A 82 11.78 3.23 19.93
N LEU A 83 11.48 4.49 20.29
CA LEU A 83 12.16 5.62 19.65
C LEU A 83 13.54 5.75 20.30
N SER A 84 14.58 5.44 19.52
CA SER A 84 15.98 5.58 19.93
C SER A 84 16.67 6.69 19.14
N LYS A 85 17.77 7.20 19.70
CA LYS A 85 18.65 8.16 19.03
C LYS A 85 19.91 7.42 18.58
N SER A 86 20.29 7.62 17.33
CA SER A 86 21.56 7.20 16.73
C SER A 86 22.28 8.46 16.22
N PRO A 87 23.61 8.48 16.03
CA PRO A 87 24.29 9.68 15.52
C PRO A 87 23.62 10.21 14.23
N GLY A 88 23.06 11.42 14.30
CA GLY A 88 22.36 12.08 13.20
C GLY A 88 20.94 11.58 12.89
N LEU A 89 20.43 10.55 13.58
CA LEU A 89 19.15 9.91 13.25
C LEU A 89 18.26 9.68 14.49
N LEU A 90 16.95 9.78 14.27
CA LEU A 90 15.92 9.27 15.16
C LEU A 90 15.37 7.99 14.54
N VAL A 91 15.32 6.92 15.32
CA VAL A 91 14.99 5.58 14.85
C VAL A 91 13.77 5.07 15.59
N LEU A 92 12.68 4.82 14.87
CA LEU A 92 11.45 4.25 15.41
C LEU A 92 11.26 2.83 14.89
N HIS A 93 11.25 1.86 15.80
CA HIS A 93 10.87 0.49 15.50
C HIS A 93 9.43 0.25 15.92
N GLY A 94 8.64 -0.36 15.03
CA GLY A 94 7.29 -0.78 15.36
C GLY A 94 6.59 -1.53 14.25
N SER A 95 5.40 -2.00 14.59
CA SER A 95 4.49 -2.72 13.68
C SER A 95 3.22 -1.89 13.50
N TYR A 96 2.69 -1.90 12.27
CA TYR A 96 1.54 -1.12 11.82
C TYR A 96 0.44 -2.05 11.35
N HIS A 97 -0.80 -1.70 11.67
CA HIS A 97 -2.00 -2.28 11.10
C HIS A 97 -2.93 -1.16 10.65
N ILE A 98 -3.12 -1.01 9.36
CA ILE A 98 -3.88 0.07 8.75
C ILE A 98 -5.13 -0.54 8.12
N ILE A 99 -6.29 -0.04 8.52
CA ILE A 99 -7.59 -0.42 7.96
C ILE A 99 -8.14 0.81 7.26
N VAL A 100 -8.54 0.66 6.00
CA VAL A 100 -9.29 1.67 5.25
C VAL A 100 -10.70 1.16 5.02
N LEU A 101 -11.69 1.94 5.42
CA LEU A 101 -13.11 1.64 5.31
C LEU A 101 -13.81 2.66 4.42
N ASN A 102 -14.95 2.28 3.85
CA ASN A 102 -15.90 3.24 3.31
C ASN A 102 -16.85 3.76 4.41
N LYS A 103 -17.74 4.69 4.04
CA LYS A 103 -18.80 5.24 4.92
C LYS A 103 -19.75 4.21 5.54
N ASP A 104 -19.88 3.03 4.94
CA ASP A 104 -20.71 1.92 5.45
C ASP A 104 -19.90 0.97 6.36
N ASN A 105 -18.71 1.39 6.78
CA ASN A 105 -17.73 0.59 7.53
C ASN A 105 -17.30 -0.71 6.82
N LYS A 106 -17.42 -0.78 5.49
CA LYS A 106 -16.93 -1.92 4.72
C LYS A 106 -15.43 -1.80 4.53
N ILE A 107 -14.71 -2.89 4.81
CA ILE A 107 -13.24 -2.94 4.71
C ILE A 107 -12.82 -2.94 3.24
N LEU A 108 -12.14 -1.87 2.84
CA LEU A 108 -11.59 -1.70 1.49
C LEU A 108 -10.17 -2.25 1.41
N LEU A 109 -9.35 -1.96 2.42
CA LEU A 109 -7.93 -2.27 2.45
C LEU A 109 -7.46 -2.55 3.88
N THR A 110 -6.63 -3.57 4.03
CA THR A 110 -5.89 -3.86 5.27
C THR A 110 -4.41 -3.98 4.94
N ILE A 111 -3.55 -3.24 5.64
CA ILE A 111 -2.10 -3.28 5.49
C ILE A 111 -1.46 -3.62 6.83
N ASP A 112 -0.67 -4.69 6.85
CA ASP A 112 0.20 -5.07 7.97
C ASP A 112 1.66 -4.83 7.56
N ASP A 113 2.43 -4.08 8.35
CA ASP A 113 3.87 -3.91 8.13
C ASP A 113 4.65 -3.84 9.45
N THR A 114 5.93 -4.21 9.43
CA THR A 114 6.87 -4.08 10.55
C THR A 114 8.14 -3.42 10.04
N VAL A 115 8.41 -2.21 10.53
CA VAL A 115 9.45 -1.36 9.95
C VAL A 115 10.34 -0.70 11.00
N THR A 116 11.55 -0.36 10.56
CA THR A 116 12.45 0.57 11.21
C THR A 116 12.44 1.87 10.42
N ASN A 117 11.78 2.89 10.96
CA ASN A 117 11.75 4.22 10.35
C ASN A 117 12.92 5.06 10.86
N ASN A 118 13.75 5.53 9.94
CA ASN A 118 14.88 6.41 10.20
C ASN A 118 14.57 7.81 9.68
N VAL A 119 14.59 8.80 10.57
CA VAL A 119 14.45 10.21 10.19
C VAL A 119 15.65 11.01 10.68
N SER A 120 15.99 12.08 9.97
CA SER A 120 17.11 12.94 10.34
C SER A 120 16.83 13.63 11.68
N ALA A 121 17.77 13.52 12.62
CA ALA A 121 17.68 14.25 13.89
C ALA A 121 17.84 15.78 13.71
N ALA A 122 18.34 16.21 12.55
CA ALA A 122 18.49 17.63 12.20
C ALA A 122 17.27 18.21 11.46
N ASP A 123 16.28 17.38 11.10
CA ASP A 123 15.06 17.88 10.47
C ASP A 123 14.23 18.66 11.51
N SER A 124 13.97 19.93 11.19
CA SER A 124 13.25 20.87 12.04
C SER A 124 11.86 20.37 12.46
N ARG A 125 11.23 19.49 11.67
CA ARG A 125 9.95 18.86 12.00
C ARG A 125 10.03 18.01 13.26
N TYR A 126 11.19 17.46 13.60
CA TYR A 126 11.39 16.61 14.78
C TYR A 126 12.16 17.29 15.92
N THR A 127 12.73 18.46 15.65
CA THR A 127 13.58 19.19 16.60
C THR A 127 12.72 19.88 17.67
N ASN A 128 13.19 19.91 18.93
CA ASN A 128 12.50 20.53 20.07
C ASN A 128 11.08 20.03 20.38
N LYS A 129 10.72 18.83 19.90
CA LYS A 129 9.42 18.20 20.18
C LYS A 129 9.54 17.12 21.25
N SER A 130 8.43 16.84 21.93
CA SER A 130 8.35 15.72 22.88
C SER A 130 8.56 14.38 22.16
N LYS A 131 8.98 13.34 22.90
CA LYS A 131 9.15 11.99 22.36
C LYS A 131 7.88 11.49 21.63
N ASN A 132 6.71 11.81 22.19
CA ASN A 132 5.42 11.36 21.65
C ASN A 132 5.05 12.13 20.39
N ALA A 133 5.32 13.44 20.34
CA ALA A 133 5.11 14.22 19.12
C ALA A 133 6.03 13.75 17.98
N ILE A 134 7.30 13.44 18.28
CA ILE A 134 8.22 12.86 17.29
C ILE A 134 7.68 11.51 16.77
N LYS A 135 7.26 10.62 17.68
CA LYS A 135 6.65 9.34 17.29
C LYS A 135 5.43 9.54 16.39
N ALA A 136 4.51 10.42 16.79
CA ALA A 136 3.29 10.72 16.05
C ALA A 136 3.59 11.18 14.62
N LEU A 137 4.57 12.06 14.45
CA LEU A 137 5.01 12.54 13.15
C LEU A 137 5.61 11.42 12.30
N ILE A 138 6.51 10.60 12.86
CA ILE A 138 7.11 9.47 12.12
C ILE A 138 6.04 8.45 11.70
N VAL A 139 5.10 8.12 12.60
CA VAL A 139 3.98 7.21 12.31
C VAL A 139 3.10 7.79 11.20
N THR A 140 2.74 9.08 11.30
CA THR A 140 1.88 9.75 10.31
C THR A 140 2.57 9.82 8.94
N ASP A 141 3.82 10.28 8.87
CA ASP A 141 4.60 10.37 7.64
C ASP A 141 4.68 9.01 6.93
N TYR A 142 4.90 7.95 7.71
CA TYR A 142 4.98 6.60 7.17
C TYR A 142 3.62 6.09 6.66
N VAL A 143 2.54 6.33 7.41
CA VAL A 143 1.18 5.97 6.97
C VAL A 143 0.78 6.75 5.71
N GLU A 144 1.05 8.05 5.65
CA GLU A 144 0.78 8.86 4.45
C GLU A 144 1.51 8.29 3.24
N LYS A 145 2.80 7.97 3.39
CA LYS A 145 3.60 7.38 2.32
C LYS A 145 3.00 6.08 1.81
N LEU A 146 2.53 5.20 2.70
CA LEU A 146 1.87 3.95 2.32
C LEU A 146 0.54 4.21 1.62
N LEU A 147 -0.33 5.07 2.16
CA LEU A 147 -1.63 5.35 1.57
C LEU A 147 -1.52 6.04 0.21
N LYS A 148 -0.47 6.85 -0.01
CA LYS A 148 -0.14 7.41 -1.33
C LYS A 148 0.16 6.36 -2.40
N GLU A 149 0.49 5.11 -2.04
CA GLU A 149 0.59 4.02 -3.02
C GLU A 149 -0.80 3.60 -3.53
N TYR A 150 -1.85 3.78 -2.73
CA TYR A 150 -3.24 3.40 -3.03
C TYR A 150 -4.16 4.58 -3.35
N GLU A 151 -3.69 5.82 -3.21
CA GLU A 151 -4.46 7.07 -3.37
C GLU A 151 -5.25 7.14 -4.68
N HIS A 152 -4.67 6.64 -5.77
CA HIS A 152 -5.32 6.58 -7.09
C HIS A 152 -6.64 5.80 -7.11
N LEU A 153 -6.83 4.87 -6.17
CA LEU A 153 -8.09 4.14 -5.98
C LEU A 153 -9.17 5.02 -5.35
N PHE A 154 -8.76 5.94 -4.47
CA PHE A 154 -9.65 6.77 -3.67
C PHE A 154 -10.01 8.08 -4.38
N SER A 155 -9.09 8.68 -5.14
CA SER A 155 -9.29 9.98 -5.81
C SER A 155 -9.47 9.86 -7.32
N GLY A 156 -9.31 8.66 -7.90
CA GLY A 156 -9.40 8.43 -9.35
C GLY A 156 -8.27 9.07 -10.14
N SER A 157 -7.25 9.61 -9.48
CA SER A 157 -6.08 10.18 -10.14
C SER A 157 -4.83 10.06 -9.27
N ALA A 158 -3.66 10.09 -9.88
CA ALA A 158 -2.41 10.22 -9.15
C ALA A 158 -1.35 10.94 -9.97
N ASP A 159 -0.50 11.68 -9.27
CA ASP A 159 0.71 12.25 -9.83
C ASP A 159 1.80 11.17 -9.88
N LEU A 160 2.27 10.88 -11.10
CA LEU A 160 3.26 9.83 -11.38
C LEU A 160 4.56 10.45 -11.88
N LYS A 161 5.67 9.89 -11.42
CA LYS A 161 7.03 10.26 -11.85
C LYS A 161 7.49 9.42 -13.03
N ILE A 162 7.04 9.75 -14.23
CA ILE A 162 7.20 8.93 -15.44
C ILE A 162 8.49 9.30 -16.20
N PRO A 163 9.39 8.33 -16.46
CA PRO A 163 10.63 8.60 -17.20
C PRO A 163 10.45 8.65 -18.73
N PHE A 164 11.03 9.66 -19.38
CA PHE A 164 11.19 9.71 -20.84
C PHE A 164 12.65 10.01 -21.24
N GLY A 165 13.09 9.37 -22.31
CA GLY A 165 14.45 9.36 -22.82
C GLY A 165 14.63 10.15 -24.11
N THR A 166 15.78 10.84 -24.20
CA THR A 166 16.32 11.49 -25.40
C THR A 166 17.83 11.26 -25.49
N PHE A 167 18.43 11.54 -26.64
CA PHE A 167 19.89 11.48 -26.82
C PHE A 167 20.56 12.84 -26.51
N LYS A 168 21.70 12.85 -25.80
CA LYS A 168 22.45 14.08 -25.44
C LYS A 168 23.48 14.46 -26.48
N LYS A 169 23.59 15.75 -26.79
CA LYS A 169 24.63 16.33 -27.67
C LYS A 169 24.55 15.78 -29.10
N THR A 170 23.34 15.61 -29.62
CA THR A 170 23.08 15.22 -31.02
C THR A 170 23.56 16.32 -31.98
N LYS A 171 24.12 15.93 -33.13
CA LYS A 171 24.46 16.81 -34.25
C LYS A 171 24.29 16.03 -35.55
N GLY A 172 23.19 16.27 -36.25
CA GLY A 172 22.78 15.52 -37.44
C GLY A 172 22.40 14.06 -37.17
N GLY A 173 21.79 13.45 -38.18
CA GLY A 173 21.58 12.00 -38.25
C GLY A 173 20.46 11.44 -37.36
N PRO A 174 20.34 10.10 -37.28
CA PRO A 174 19.18 9.42 -36.71
C PRO A 174 18.89 9.78 -35.24
N ALA A 175 19.92 10.04 -34.43
CA ALA A 175 19.74 10.43 -33.04
C ALA A 175 19.10 11.82 -32.89
N GLU A 176 19.45 12.77 -33.76
CA GLU A 176 18.81 14.09 -33.78
C GLU A 176 17.38 13.99 -34.32
N SER A 177 17.18 13.26 -35.43
CA SER A 177 15.84 13.01 -35.98
C SER A 177 14.92 12.35 -34.97
N PHE A 178 15.43 11.38 -34.19
CA PHE A 178 14.68 10.77 -33.09
C PHE A 178 14.22 11.80 -32.07
N ASN A 179 15.13 12.66 -31.59
CA ASN A 179 14.79 13.69 -30.61
C ASN A 179 13.77 14.69 -31.17
N THR A 180 13.97 15.17 -32.40
CA THR A 180 13.07 16.13 -33.07
C THR A 180 11.66 15.58 -33.23
N SER A 181 11.53 14.28 -33.57
CA SER A 181 10.21 13.64 -33.70
C SER A 181 9.61 13.21 -32.36
N SER A 182 10.43 12.86 -31.37
CA SER A 182 9.95 12.35 -30.08
C SER A 182 9.57 13.45 -29.10
N GLN A 183 10.29 14.59 -29.08
CA GLN A 183 10.05 15.63 -28.07
C GLN A 183 8.61 16.18 -28.12
N PRO A 184 8.03 16.51 -29.30
CA PRO A 184 6.64 16.99 -29.35
C PRO A 184 5.63 15.97 -28.82
N LEU A 185 5.89 14.67 -29.01
CA LEU A 185 5.03 13.59 -28.51
C LEU A 185 5.17 13.43 -26.99
N ILE A 186 6.40 13.51 -26.47
CA ILE A 186 6.65 13.50 -25.02
C ILE A 186 5.94 14.69 -24.36
N ASP A 187 6.09 15.89 -24.90
CA ASP A 187 5.46 17.11 -24.38
C ASP A 187 3.93 16.98 -24.40
N SER A 188 3.36 16.48 -25.51
CA SER A 188 1.91 16.25 -25.62
C SER A 188 1.39 15.21 -24.62
N ILE A 189 2.15 14.15 -24.34
CA ILE A 189 1.80 13.13 -23.34
C ILE A 189 1.87 13.70 -21.92
N ILE A 190 2.85 14.57 -21.64
CA ILE A 190 2.97 15.27 -20.35
C ILE A 190 1.76 16.18 -20.13
N ASP A 191 1.38 16.93 -21.16
CA ASP A 191 0.25 17.87 -21.11
C ASP A 191 -1.11 17.15 -20.99
N ASN A 192 -1.28 16.01 -21.68
CA ASN A 192 -2.49 15.21 -21.63
C ASN A 192 -2.20 13.70 -21.72
N SER A 193 -2.02 13.08 -20.56
CA SER A 193 -1.75 11.64 -20.43
C SER A 193 -2.91 10.72 -20.81
N ASN A 194 -4.10 11.28 -21.05
CA ASN A 194 -5.30 10.54 -21.45
C ASN A 194 -5.52 10.51 -22.97
N ASP A 195 -4.69 11.22 -23.76
CA ASP A 195 -4.76 11.18 -25.22
C ASP A 195 -4.14 9.88 -25.77
N ILE A 196 -4.95 8.83 -25.82
CA ILE A 196 -4.56 7.51 -26.33
C ILE A 196 -4.10 7.57 -27.79
N ALA A 197 -4.66 8.47 -28.61
CA ALA A 197 -4.25 8.59 -30.01
C ALA A 197 -2.82 9.13 -30.14
N THR A 198 -2.44 10.09 -29.30
CA THR A 198 -1.06 10.59 -29.22
C THR A 198 -0.10 9.54 -28.65
N ILE A 199 -0.53 8.81 -27.62
CA ILE A 199 0.25 7.69 -27.07
C ILE A 199 0.50 6.61 -28.12
N ASP A 200 -0.51 6.23 -28.90
CA ASP A 200 -0.38 5.24 -29.99
C ASP A 200 0.57 5.71 -31.09
N LYS A 201 0.50 6.99 -31.49
CA LYS A 201 1.46 7.59 -32.42
C LYS A 201 2.89 7.51 -31.88
N ALA A 202 3.08 7.77 -30.58
CA ALA A 202 4.39 7.70 -29.95
C ALA A 202 4.95 6.27 -29.89
N ILE A 203 4.12 5.30 -29.50
CA ILE A 203 4.50 3.88 -29.51
C ILE A 203 4.88 3.43 -30.91
N ALA A 204 4.08 3.79 -31.93
CA ALA A 204 4.38 3.47 -33.32
C ALA A 204 5.71 4.09 -33.76
N LEU A 205 5.92 5.39 -33.52
CA LEU A 205 7.19 6.06 -33.82
C LEU A 205 8.36 5.32 -33.17
N TRP A 206 8.35 5.13 -31.85
CA TRP A 206 9.49 4.54 -31.14
C TRP A 206 9.76 3.08 -31.52
N THR A 207 8.72 2.32 -31.84
CA THR A 207 8.86 0.95 -32.34
C THR A 207 9.60 0.92 -33.68
N THR A 208 9.29 1.83 -34.62
CA THR A 208 10.03 1.91 -35.90
C THR A 208 11.51 2.25 -35.74
N GLN A 209 11.90 2.84 -34.60
CA GLN A 209 13.29 3.23 -34.31
C GLN A 209 14.13 2.07 -33.77
N LEU A 210 13.53 0.92 -33.43
CA LEU A 210 14.26 -0.25 -32.93
C LEU A 210 15.25 -0.80 -33.98
N ASP A 211 14.83 -0.82 -35.24
CA ASP A 211 15.61 -1.38 -36.36
C ASP A 211 16.48 -0.33 -37.09
N VAL A 212 16.36 0.95 -36.72
CA VAL A 212 17.19 2.02 -37.31
C VAL A 212 18.64 1.87 -36.86
N ASP A 213 19.57 2.01 -37.81
CA ASP A 213 21.00 2.12 -37.52
C ASP A 213 21.33 3.56 -37.09
N PHE A 214 21.62 3.74 -35.79
CA PHE A 214 22.07 5.03 -35.24
C PHE A 214 23.57 5.28 -35.44
N GLY A 215 24.25 4.37 -36.15
CA GLY A 215 25.66 4.41 -36.45
C GLY A 215 26.56 4.15 -35.25
N LYS A 216 27.86 4.05 -35.51
CA LYS A 216 28.89 3.70 -34.50
C LYS A 216 28.97 4.65 -33.29
N LYS A 217 28.37 5.84 -33.37
CA LYS A 217 28.38 6.84 -32.27
C LYS A 217 27.37 6.53 -31.17
N VAL A 218 26.31 5.77 -31.47
CA VAL A 218 25.28 5.36 -30.51
C VAL A 218 25.38 3.86 -30.33
N LYS A 219 25.86 3.41 -29.17
CA LYS A 219 25.87 1.98 -28.84
C LYS A 219 24.45 1.46 -28.68
N ASP A 220 24.19 0.21 -29.05
CA ASP A 220 22.87 -0.43 -28.89
C ASP A 220 22.35 -0.35 -27.46
N LYS A 221 23.23 -0.48 -26.47
CA LYS A 221 22.86 -0.29 -25.05
C LYS A 221 22.23 1.08 -24.79
N ILE A 222 22.78 2.14 -25.40
CA ILE A 222 22.27 3.51 -25.25
C ILE A 222 20.98 3.71 -26.03
N LYS A 223 20.91 3.18 -27.26
CA LYS A 223 19.70 3.16 -28.10
C LYS A 223 18.55 2.50 -27.36
N ASN A 224 18.74 1.25 -26.96
CA ASN A 224 17.73 0.44 -26.28
C ASN A 224 17.29 1.10 -24.97
N ARG A 225 18.22 1.67 -24.19
CA ARG A 225 17.85 2.40 -22.97
C ARG A 225 16.88 3.55 -23.23
N VAL A 226 17.10 4.35 -24.28
CA VAL A 226 16.23 5.49 -24.62
C VAL A 226 14.88 5.00 -25.14
N ILE A 227 14.91 4.14 -26.16
CA ILE A 227 13.70 3.73 -26.87
C ILE A 227 12.80 2.90 -25.94
N TYR A 228 13.35 1.93 -25.20
CA TYR A 228 12.54 1.11 -24.30
C TYR A 228 12.06 1.87 -23.06
N ALA A 229 12.76 2.92 -22.59
CA ALA A 229 12.21 3.77 -21.53
C ALA A 229 10.93 4.47 -22.02
N ASN A 230 10.95 5.01 -23.24
CA ASN A 230 9.78 5.65 -23.83
C ASN A 230 8.63 4.66 -24.05
N LEU A 231 8.93 3.47 -24.60
CA LEU A 231 7.95 2.41 -24.81
C LEU A 231 7.34 1.92 -23.49
N THR A 232 8.15 1.71 -22.44
CA THR A 232 7.66 1.34 -21.11
C THR A 232 6.67 2.40 -20.59
N SER A 233 7.06 3.67 -20.62
CA SER A 233 6.23 4.78 -20.11
C SER A 233 4.93 4.94 -20.88
N ALA A 234 4.95 4.91 -22.22
CA ALA A 234 3.72 4.98 -23.00
C ALA A 234 2.83 3.74 -22.84
N SER A 235 3.41 2.54 -22.75
CA SER A 235 2.62 1.32 -22.51
C SER A 235 1.93 1.35 -21.15
N LEU A 236 2.61 1.87 -20.11
CA LEU A 236 1.99 2.11 -18.79
C LEU A 236 0.80 3.05 -18.90
N LEU A 237 0.96 4.20 -19.56
CA LEU A 237 -0.12 5.17 -19.75
C LEU A 237 -1.28 4.62 -20.59
N LYS A 238 -0.98 3.73 -21.55
CA LYS A 238 -1.97 2.95 -22.30
C LYS A 238 -2.62 1.83 -21.49
N LYS A 239 -2.19 1.60 -20.24
CA LYS A 239 -2.61 0.49 -19.37
C LYS A 239 -2.27 -0.90 -19.92
N ASP A 240 -1.30 -1.00 -20.84
CA ASP A 240 -0.76 -2.27 -21.34
C ASP A 240 0.39 -2.75 -20.43
N LEU A 241 0.01 -3.41 -19.34
CA LEU A 241 0.96 -3.85 -18.31
C LEU A 241 1.89 -4.97 -18.77
N GLU A 242 1.44 -5.81 -19.69
CA GLU A 242 2.28 -6.89 -20.22
C GLU A 242 3.43 -6.30 -21.04
N ALA A 243 3.11 -5.41 -22.00
CA ALA A 243 4.14 -4.74 -22.79
C ALA A 243 5.07 -3.89 -21.92
N ALA A 244 4.51 -3.12 -20.97
CA ALA A 244 5.28 -2.30 -20.04
C ALA A 244 6.32 -3.12 -19.26
N LYS A 245 5.91 -4.27 -18.70
CA LYS A 245 6.81 -5.18 -17.97
C LYS A 245 7.90 -5.75 -18.87
N THR A 246 7.54 -6.22 -20.07
CA THR A 246 8.52 -6.73 -21.04
C THR A 246 9.57 -5.67 -21.40
N TYR A 247 9.15 -4.44 -21.70
CA TYR A 247 10.06 -3.35 -22.03
C TYR A 247 10.92 -2.92 -20.84
N LEU A 248 10.36 -2.92 -19.62
CA LEU A 248 11.10 -2.57 -18.42
C LEU A 248 12.27 -3.54 -18.17
N GLU A 249 12.09 -4.83 -18.41
CA GLU A 249 13.19 -5.80 -18.29
C GLU A 249 14.32 -5.52 -19.29
N ILE A 250 13.99 -5.01 -20.48
CA ILE A 250 14.99 -4.58 -21.46
C ILE A 250 15.68 -3.30 -20.98
N VAL A 251 14.93 -2.33 -20.43
CA VAL A 251 15.51 -1.12 -19.82
C VAL A 251 16.54 -1.49 -18.75
N LYS A 252 16.17 -2.36 -17.80
CA LYS A 252 17.05 -2.80 -16.69
C LYS A 252 18.36 -3.41 -17.18
N LYS A 253 18.32 -4.25 -18.22
CA LYS A 253 19.51 -4.84 -18.85
C LYS A 253 20.43 -3.79 -19.50
N ASN A 254 19.86 -2.66 -19.91
CA ASN A 254 20.55 -1.61 -20.65
C ASN A 254 20.92 -0.38 -19.80
N THR A 255 20.50 -0.34 -18.53
CA THR A 255 20.85 0.71 -17.57
C THR A 255 22.09 0.36 -16.73
N GLY A 256 22.80 1.37 -16.25
CA GLY A 256 23.92 1.22 -15.32
C GLY A 256 23.49 1.36 -13.86
N PHE A 257 24.38 0.98 -12.95
CA PHE A 257 24.14 1.11 -11.49
C PHE A 257 23.78 2.54 -11.04
N PHE A 258 24.26 3.57 -11.74
CA PHE A 258 23.98 4.98 -11.42
C PHE A 258 22.70 5.53 -12.05
N ASP A 259 21.96 4.73 -12.83
CA ASP A 259 20.69 5.15 -13.45
C ASP A 259 19.53 4.99 -12.44
N THR A 260 19.47 5.90 -11.47
CA THR A 260 18.52 5.84 -10.34
C THR A 260 17.04 6.02 -10.74
N TRP A 261 16.77 6.63 -11.89
CA TRP A 261 15.42 6.84 -12.41
C TRP A 261 14.66 5.54 -12.70
N THR A 262 15.36 4.42 -12.91
CA THR A 262 14.72 3.11 -13.11
C THR A 262 13.91 2.65 -11.89
N SER A 263 14.28 3.12 -10.70
CA SER A 263 13.54 2.84 -9.46
C SER A 263 12.14 3.44 -9.45
N ASN A 264 11.88 4.47 -10.27
CA ASN A 264 10.56 5.12 -10.36
C ASN A 264 9.49 4.20 -10.99
N TYR A 265 9.87 3.20 -11.80
CA TYR A 265 8.88 2.32 -12.44
C TYR A 265 8.18 1.36 -11.47
N LYS A 266 8.86 0.92 -10.41
CA LYS A 266 8.27 -0.01 -9.44
C LYS A 266 6.99 0.55 -8.79
N PRO A 267 7.01 1.75 -8.17
CA PRO A 267 5.79 2.31 -7.60
C PRO A 267 4.72 2.62 -8.66
N ILE A 268 5.11 2.97 -9.89
CA ILE A 268 4.15 3.18 -10.98
C ILE A 268 3.43 1.87 -11.35
N LEU A 269 4.20 0.80 -11.57
CA LEU A 269 3.65 -0.53 -11.90
C LEU A 269 2.69 -1.02 -10.81
N ASN A 270 3.09 -0.91 -9.55
CA ASN A 270 2.24 -1.30 -8.42
C ASN A 270 0.87 -0.58 -8.46
N ARG A 271 0.83 0.70 -8.83
CA ARG A 271 -0.43 1.47 -8.97
C ARG A 271 -1.30 0.94 -10.11
N PHE A 272 -0.74 0.73 -11.29
CA PHE A 272 -1.55 0.17 -12.39
C PHE A 272 -1.99 -1.28 -12.14
N GLU A 273 -1.16 -2.10 -11.49
CA GLU A 273 -1.53 -3.47 -11.10
C GLU A 273 -2.65 -3.49 -10.07
N SER A 274 -2.56 -2.67 -9.03
CA SER A 274 -3.63 -2.54 -8.03
C SER A 274 -4.91 -2.03 -8.68
N SER A 275 -4.87 -1.03 -9.57
CA SER A 275 -6.04 -0.63 -10.36
C SER A 275 -6.64 -1.76 -11.18
N LYS A 276 -5.82 -2.51 -11.92
CA LYS A 276 -6.27 -3.63 -12.75
C LYS A 276 -6.93 -4.71 -11.90
N SER A 277 -6.38 -5.04 -10.73
CA SER A 277 -6.96 -6.03 -9.81
C SER A 277 -8.36 -5.67 -9.30
N LEU A 278 -8.74 -4.38 -9.35
CA LEU A 278 -10.05 -3.89 -8.93
C LEU A 278 -11.01 -3.68 -10.11
N GLN A 279 -10.48 -3.48 -11.32
CA GLN A 279 -11.24 -3.34 -12.57
C GLN A 279 -11.56 -4.68 -13.24
N SER A 280 -10.73 -5.70 -13.07
CA SER A 280 -11.08 -7.07 -13.47
C SER A 280 -12.26 -7.52 -12.61
N SER A 281 -13.45 -7.32 -13.19
CA SER A 281 -14.77 -7.73 -12.72
C SER A 281 -14.72 -9.09 -12.03
N ASP A 282 -14.78 -9.04 -10.70
CA ASP A 282 -15.23 -10.05 -9.72
C ASP A 282 -14.58 -9.85 -8.34
N SER A 283 -13.67 -8.88 -8.20
CA SER A 283 -13.10 -8.53 -6.90
C SER A 283 -13.99 -7.52 -6.17
N LEU A 284 -13.95 -6.20 -6.39
CA LEU A 284 -14.66 -5.29 -5.45
C LEU A 284 -16.20 -5.20 -5.56
N GLN A 285 -16.79 -5.47 -6.74
CA GLN A 285 -18.26 -5.37 -6.91
C GLN A 285 -19.01 -6.64 -6.45
N THR A 286 -18.31 -7.77 -6.33
CA THR A 286 -18.81 -9.09 -5.90
C THR A 286 -18.09 -9.62 -4.65
N LEU A 287 -17.02 -8.97 -4.18
CA LEU A 287 -16.48 -9.21 -2.85
C LEU A 287 -17.60 -8.89 -1.87
N ASN A 288 -18.02 -9.91 -1.13
CA ASN A 288 -18.70 -9.75 0.15
C ASN A 288 -17.74 -9.01 1.10
N LEU A 289 -17.64 -7.69 0.91
CA LEU A 289 -16.86 -6.79 1.73
C LEU A 289 -17.47 -6.82 3.12
N ARG A 290 -16.60 -7.04 4.09
CA ARG A 290 -17.05 -7.21 5.46
C ARG A 290 -17.28 -5.85 6.10
N THR A 291 -18.45 -5.69 6.70
CA THR A 291 -18.74 -4.58 7.60
C THR A 291 -17.99 -4.79 8.90
N LEU A 292 -17.18 -3.81 9.29
CA LEU A 292 -16.50 -3.77 10.57
C LEU A 292 -17.36 -3.01 11.59
N ASN A 293 -17.63 -3.64 12.73
CA ASN A 293 -18.21 -2.93 13.87
C ASN A 293 -17.09 -2.14 14.56
N LEU A 294 -17.11 -0.82 14.38
CA LEU A 294 -16.08 0.06 14.92
C LEU A 294 -16.13 0.11 16.44
N THR A 295 -14.95 -0.04 17.02
CA THR A 295 -14.69 0.11 18.46
C THR A 295 -13.38 0.89 18.62
N PRO A 296 -13.12 1.47 19.82
CA PRO A 296 -11.84 2.12 20.11
C PRO A 296 -10.61 1.22 20.00
N LYS A 297 -10.80 -0.10 19.81
CA LYS A 297 -9.72 -1.09 19.69
C LYS A 297 -9.74 -1.85 18.37
N SER A 298 -10.52 -1.41 17.38
CA SER A 298 -10.68 -2.15 16.12
C SER A 298 -9.37 -2.41 15.38
N ALA A 299 -8.35 -1.56 15.56
CA ALA A 299 -7.02 -1.83 14.99
C ALA A 299 -6.27 -2.99 15.68
N TYR A 300 -6.66 -3.35 16.90
CA TYR A 300 -5.99 -4.37 17.72
C TYR A 300 -6.83 -5.62 17.94
N LEU A 301 -8.16 -5.50 17.95
CA LEU A 301 -9.09 -6.57 18.27
C LEU A 301 -10.18 -6.68 17.21
N ILE A 302 -10.39 -7.90 16.75
CA ILE A 302 -11.57 -8.32 16.02
C ILE A 302 -12.63 -8.68 17.06
N THR A 303 -13.74 -7.96 17.09
CA THR A 303 -14.88 -8.27 17.95
C THR A 303 -15.91 -9.07 17.18
N ILE A 304 -16.27 -10.23 17.69
CA ILE A 304 -17.30 -11.11 17.15
C ILE A 304 -18.46 -11.12 18.14
N PRO A 305 -19.68 -10.71 17.72
CA PRO A 305 -20.89 -10.84 18.54
C PRO A 305 -21.22 -12.32 18.76
N ALA A 306 -22.17 -12.60 19.65
CA ALA A 306 -22.48 -13.92 20.20
C ALA A 306 -22.49 -15.09 19.20
N GLY A 307 -22.30 -16.30 19.72
CA GLY A 307 -22.18 -17.51 18.92
C GLY A 307 -21.67 -18.70 19.73
N GLN A 308 -21.06 -19.65 19.03
CA GLN A 308 -20.46 -20.86 19.62
C GLN A 308 -18.97 -20.94 19.38
N TYR A 309 -18.24 -21.39 20.41
CA TYR A 309 -16.80 -21.58 20.37
C TYR A 309 -16.42 -23.00 20.74
N THR A 310 -15.57 -23.60 19.91
CA THR A 310 -15.06 -24.97 20.12
C THR A 310 -13.54 -24.96 20.16
N TYR A 311 -12.97 -25.70 21.11
CA TYR A 311 -11.52 -25.91 21.21
C TYR A 311 -11.18 -27.39 21.37
N LYS A 312 -10.32 -27.94 20.51
CA LYS A 312 -9.86 -29.34 20.54
C LYS A 312 -11.00 -30.36 20.61
N SER A 313 -12.07 -30.11 19.84
CA SER A 313 -13.25 -31.00 19.78
C SER A 313 -13.95 -31.25 21.11
N LYS A 314 -13.83 -30.31 22.07
CA LYS A 314 -14.65 -30.28 23.28
C LYS A 314 -16.06 -29.77 22.97
N ASP A 315 -16.96 -29.92 23.94
CA ASP A 315 -18.32 -29.37 23.84
C ASP A 315 -18.29 -27.87 23.50
N PRO A 316 -19.11 -27.40 22.54
CA PRO A 316 -19.20 -26.00 22.18
C PRO A 316 -19.62 -25.14 23.37
N ILE A 317 -18.93 -24.01 23.56
CA ILE A 317 -19.24 -23.01 24.57
C ILE A 317 -20.02 -21.88 23.90
N SER A 318 -21.20 -21.57 24.42
CA SER A 318 -21.95 -20.39 23.99
C SER A 318 -21.29 -19.14 24.55
N TYR A 319 -20.96 -18.18 23.70
CA TYR A 319 -20.33 -16.93 24.10
C TYR A 319 -21.24 -15.74 23.79
N SER A 320 -21.16 -14.70 24.62
CA SER A 320 -21.82 -13.41 24.42
C SER A 320 -21.00 -12.44 23.56
N LYS A 321 -19.67 -12.58 23.63
CA LYS A 321 -18.71 -11.84 22.79
C LYS A 321 -17.39 -12.61 22.71
N ILE A 322 -16.72 -12.55 21.56
CA ILE A 322 -15.31 -12.93 21.41
C ILE A 322 -14.50 -11.72 20.94
N GLU A 323 -13.29 -11.58 21.48
CA GLU A 323 -12.28 -10.65 20.98
C GLU A 323 -11.05 -11.45 20.56
N ILE A 324 -10.70 -11.38 19.28
CA ILE A 324 -9.48 -11.99 18.73
C ILE A 324 -8.48 -10.88 18.48
N GLN A 325 -7.22 -11.09 18.85
CA GLN A 325 -6.15 -10.19 18.49
C GLN A 325 -5.99 -10.09 16.96
N ASN A 326 -6.29 -8.92 16.40
CA ASN A 326 -6.10 -8.58 14.99
C ASN A 326 -4.61 -8.38 14.69
N PHE A 327 -3.95 -7.76 15.66
CA PHE A 327 -2.56 -7.32 15.62
C PHE A 327 -1.66 -8.28 16.41
N VAL A 328 -0.92 -9.17 15.74
CA VAL A 328 -0.02 -10.12 16.41
C VAL A 328 1.43 -9.63 16.24
N PRO A 329 2.10 -9.14 17.29
CA PRO A 329 3.46 -8.64 17.18
C PRO A 329 4.39 -9.76 16.73
N ASN A 330 5.15 -9.53 15.66
CA ASN A 330 6.23 -10.45 15.28
C ASN A 330 7.40 -10.23 16.25
N ILE A 331 7.39 -10.95 17.38
CA ILE A 331 8.45 -10.85 18.39
C ILE A 331 9.71 -11.52 17.83
N LYS A 332 10.59 -10.72 17.22
CA LYS A 332 11.97 -11.13 16.95
C LYS A 332 12.81 -11.02 18.23
N SER A 333 12.53 -11.83 19.25
CA SER A 333 13.50 -12.01 20.36
C SER A 333 14.51 -13.08 19.95
N GLY A 334 15.80 -12.75 20.04
CA GLY A 334 16.91 -13.56 19.56
C GLY A 334 17.06 -14.88 20.29
N MET A 335 16.35 -15.90 19.83
CA MET A 335 16.71 -17.32 19.82
C MET A 335 15.65 -17.99 18.95
N ALA A 336 16.04 -18.35 17.73
CA ALA A 336 15.15 -18.91 16.72
C ALA A 336 14.50 -20.20 17.23
N SER A 337 13.19 -20.18 17.48
CA SER A 337 12.39 -21.39 17.37
C SER A 337 12.04 -21.56 15.89
N LEU A 338 12.59 -22.61 15.29
CA LEU A 338 12.42 -22.99 13.89
C LEU A 338 10.96 -23.38 13.52
N ASP A 339 10.02 -23.31 14.47
CA ASP A 339 8.59 -23.61 14.26
C ASP A 339 7.66 -22.62 15.01
N SER A 340 8.09 -21.36 15.16
CA SER A 340 7.36 -20.33 15.94
C SER A 340 6.26 -19.63 15.16
N LYS A 341 5.23 -20.37 14.74
CA LYS A 341 4.01 -19.73 14.22
C LYS A 341 3.38 -18.86 15.31
N VAL A 342 3.19 -17.58 15.05
CA VAL A 342 2.63 -16.67 16.06
C VAL A 342 1.12 -16.87 16.14
N LYS A 343 0.57 -16.96 17.36
CA LYS A 343 -0.84 -17.24 17.62
C LYS A 343 -1.53 -16.00 18.21
N PRO A 344 -2.67 -15.55 17.67
CA PRO A 344 -3.43 -14.46 18.26
C PRO A 344 -4.06 -14.89 19.59
N GLU A 345 -4.13 -13.99 20.55
CA GLU A 345 -4.93 -14.21 21.75
C GLU A 345 -6.43 -14.13 21.43
N ILE A 346 -7.21 -15.03 22.03
CA ILE A 346 -8.67 -15.06 21.95
C ILE A 346 -9.22 -14.89 23.36
N TYR A 347 -10.00 -13.84 23.58
CA TYR A 347 -10.73 -13.61 24.82
C TYR A 347 -12.20 -13.93 24.61
N ILE A 348 -12.73 -14.83 25.44
CA ILE A 348 -14.11 -15.30 25.36
C ILE A 348 -14.88 -14.70 26.54
N TYR A 349 -16.05 -14.16 26.25
CA TYR A 349 -16.93 -13.54 27.22
C TYR A 349 -18.26 -14.27 27.29
N GLU A 350 -18.67 -14.69 28.47
CA GLU A 350 -19.98 -15.27 28.75
C GLU A 350 -20.76 -14.30 29.63
N ASN A 351 -21.99 -13.96 29.25
CA ASN A 351 -22.82 -12.96 29.93
C ASN A 351 -22.07 -11.63 30.20
N GLY A 352 -21.24 -11.19 29.25
CA GLY A 352 -20.45 -9.96 29.36
C GLY A 352 -19.19 -10.06 30.23
N VAL A 353 -18.92 -11.19 30.88
CA VAL A 353 -17.75 -11.40 31.75
C VAL A 353 -16.70 -12.20 30.99
N LYS A 354 -15.43 -11.76 31.04
CA LYS A 354 -14.31 -12.49 30.43
C LYS A 354 -14.09 -13.81 31.19
N THR A 355 -14.38 -14.94 30.56
CA THR A 355 -14.29 -16.27 31.18
C THR A 355 -13.02 -17.02 30.80
N LEU A 356 -12.59 -16.93 29.54
CA LEU A 356 -11.47 -17.73 29.03
C LEU A 356 -10.49 -16.90 28.19
N ARG A 357 -9.24 -17.36 28.16
CA ARG A 357 -8.19 -16.89 27.25
C ARG A 357 -7.54 -18.09 26.57
N HIS A 358 -7.66 -18.16 25.24
CA HIS A 358 -6.99 -19.17 24.42
C HIS A 358 -6.06 -18.51 23.39
N PHE A 359 -5.28 -19.32 22.69
CA PHE A 359 -4.46 -18.90 21.57
C PHE A 359 -5.02 -19.52 20.29
N GLY A 360 -5.23 -18.70 19.26
CA GLY A 360 -5.75 -19.12 17.97
C GLY A 360 -4.78 -20.03 17.23
N ASP A 361 -5.18 -21.26 17.00
CA ASP A 361 -4.54 -22.25 16.16
C ASP A 361 -5.59 -23.16 15.49
N GLY A 362 -5.14 -24.14 14.71
CA GLY A 362 -6.03 -25.02 13.93
C GLY A 362 -7.01 -25.87 14.75
N ASN A 363 -6.98 -25.81 16.09
CA ASN A 363 -7.94 -26.51 16.96
C ASN A 363 -9.11 -25.63 17.42
N ASN A 364 -9.16 -24.37 16.97
CA ASN A 364 -10.21 -23.42 17.33
C ASN A 364 -11.21 -23.26 16.18
N THR A 365 -12.49 -23.34 16.51
CA THR A 365 -13.60 -23.01 15.61
C THR A 365 -14.53 -22.04 16.30
N ILE A 366 -14.93 -20.98 15.61
CA ILE A 366 -15.96 -20.03 16.05
C ILE A 366 -17.10 -20.09 15.04
N ILE A 367 -18.32 -20.30 15.51
CA ILE A 367 -19.53 -20.19 14.71
C ILE A 367 -20.26 -18.94 15.18
N THR A 368 -20.39 -17.96 14.30
CA THR A 368 -21.14 -16.73 14.58
C THR A 368 -22.64 -17.00 14.68
N GLU A 369 -23.41 -16.09 15.29
CA GLU A 369 -24.88 -16.13 15.28
C GLU A 369 -25.49 -16.30 13.88
N ASN A 370 -24.82 -15.78 12.85
CA ASN A 370 -25.28 -15.87 11.46
C ASN A 370 -24.85 -17.17 10.76
N GLY A 371 -24.25 -18.13 11.50
CA GLY A 371 -23.81 -19.42 10.97
C GLY A 371 -22.46 -19.40 10.25
N GLU A 372 -21.78 -18.26 10.17
CA GLU A 372 -20.43 -18.17 9.58
C GLU A 372 -19.41 -18.90 10.47
N GLU A 373 -18.70 -19.86 9.90
CA GLU A 373 -17.63 -20.61 10.56
C GLU A 373 -16.27 -19.93 10.33
N ILE A 374 -15.56 -19.67 11.43
CA ILE A 374 -14.24 -19.06 11.45
C ILE A 374 -13.27 -20.06 12.06
N ILE A 375 -12.21 -20.34 11.32
CA ILE A 375 -11.11 -21.23 11.72
C ILE A 375 -9.77 -20.50 11.59
N PHE A 376 -8.72 -21.02 12.20
CA PHE A 376 -7.41 -20.38 12.15
C PHE A 376 -6.48 -21.12 11.19
N LYS A 377 -5.96 -20.39 10.20
CA LYS A 377 -5.04 -20.89 9.19
C LYS A 377 -3.73 -20.10 9.23
N VAL A 378 -2.64 -20.73 8.79
CA VAL A 378 -1.32 -20.11 8.81
C VAL A 378 -1.14 -19.29 7.53
N TYR A 379 -0.86 -18.01 7.69
CA TYR A 379 -0.49 -17.12 6.59
C TYR A 379 0.76 -16.34 6.98
N LYS A 380 1.81 -16.40 6.15
CA LYS A 380 3.11 -15.75 6.38
C LYS A 380 3.72 -16.00 7.79
N GLY A 381 3.53 -17.21 8.32
CA GLY A 381 4.06 -17.59 9.64
C GLY A 381 3.19 -17.20 10.84
N GLU A 382 1.98 -16.69 10.61
CA GLU A 382 1.04 -16.29 11.67
C GLU A 382 -0.29 -17.03 11.49
N TYR A 383 -0.93 -17.41 12.60
CA TYR A 383 -2.31 -17.89 12.55
C TYR A 383 -3.26 -16.71 12.38
N LYS A 384 -4.09 -16.74 11.33
CA LYS A 384 -5.11 -15.73 11.04
C LYS A 384 -6.49 -16.38 11.10
N PRO A 385 -7.50 -15.73 11.69
CA PRO A 385 -8.89 -16.17 11.59
C PRO A 385 -9.34 -16.07 10.14
N CYS A 386 -10.00 -17.10 9.62
CA CYS A 386 -10.38 -17.24 8.22
C CYS A 386 -11.76 -17.87 8.09
N VAL A 387 -12.48 -17.50 7.04
CA VAL A 387 -13.79 -18.04 6.66
C VAL A 387 -13.64 -18.82 5.36
N LYS A 388 -14.17 -20.03 5.30
CA LYS A 388 -14.16 -20.85 4.09
C LYS A 388 -15.06 -20.23 3.01
N GLN A 389 -14.58 -20.19 1.77
CA GLN A 389 -15.33 -19.73 0.60
C GLN A 389 -15.98 -20.92 -0.12
N GLU A 390 -16.93 -20.64 -1.02
CA GLU A 390 -17.67 -21.68 -1.78
C GLU A 390 -16.76 -22.52 -2.68
N ASP A 391 -15.71 -21.91 -3.23
CA ASP A 391 -14.71 -22.55 -4.07
C ASP A 391 -13.70 -23.44 -3.30
N GLY A 392 -13.83 -23.51 -1.97
CA GLY A 392 -12.97 -24.29 -1.09
C GLY A 392 -11.75 -23.56 -0.56
N THR A 393 -11.47 -22.34 -1.02
CA THR A 393 -10.41 -21.47 -0.47
C THR A 393 -10.82 -20.86 0.87
N TYR A 394 -9.90 -20.13 1.51
CA TYR A 394 -10.18 -19.43 2.77
C TYR A 394 -9.90 -17.94 2.61
N LYS A 395 -10.80 -17.09 3.11
CA LYS A 395 -10.58 -15.64 3.18
C LYS A 395 -10.21 -15.25 4.60
N ILE A 396 -9.15 -14.46 4.78
CA ILE A 396 -8.82 -13.90 6.10
C ILE A 396 -9.99 -13.05 6.59
N TYR A 397 -10.45 -13.31 7.81
CA TYR A 397 -11.53 -12.58 8.44
C TYR A 397 -11.17 -11.09 8.54
N ASN A 398 -12.11 -10.19 8.20
CA ASN A 398 -11.88 -8.74 8.11
C ASN A 398 -10.77 -8.32 7.11
N SER A 399 -10.59 -9.09 6.02
CA SER A 399 -9.66 -8.75 4.95
C SER A 399 -10.18 -9.23 3.59
N ASN A 400 -9.61 -8.69 2.52
CA ASN A 400 -9.83 -9.13 1.14
C ASN A 400 -8.75 -10.13 0.67
N ILE A 401 -7.90 -10.61 1.59
CA ILE A 401 -6.84 -11.59 1.29
C ILE A 401 -7.44 -13.00 1.32
N ILE A 402 -7.30 -13.71 0.19
CA ILE A 402 -7.62 -15.14 0.04
C ILE A 402 -6.33 -15.95 0.21
N ILE A 403 -6.45 -17.10 0.88
CA ILE A 403 -5.39 -18.09 1.08
C ILE A 403 -5.89 -19.46 0.58
N GLU A 404 -4.98 -20.20 -0.05
CA GLU A 404 -5.21 -21.55 -0.58
C GLU A 404 -5.08 -22.63 0.50
#